data_AF-A0A7R9BBF5-F1
#
_entry.id   AF-A0A7R9BBF5-F1
#
_cell.length_a   1.000
_cell.length_b   1.000
_cell.length_c   1.000
_cell.angle_alpha   90.00
_cell.angle_beta   90.00
_cell.angle_gamma   90.00
#
_symmetry.space_group_name_H-M   'P 1'
#
loop_
_entity.id
_entity.type
_entity.pdbx_description
1 polymer ?
#
loop_
_entity_poly.entity_id
_entity_poly.type
_entity_poly.pdbx_seq_one_letter_code
_entity_poly.pdbx_strand_id
1 'polypeptide(L)'
;MFSVAHSLTSSPAALFKATTDVITEFSQDGVVYLELRSTPRQVPRTMTKTQYIQAIIDAILECRQTLNILVKLLVSIDRRQGQKEAEETLDLVFKVNKMHPDIVVGLDLSGDPSQRDFMEFSSVLAEARRYGLKMSIHCAEVGFNYCLSEWSNERLVDYWSLIECNDKTSSLLESYRMQ
;
A
#
# COMPACT_ATOMS: atom_id res chain seq x y z
N MET A 1 -7.16 -12.34 -14.45
CA MET A 1 -5.70 -12.08 -14.58
C MET A 1 -4.97 -12.30 -13.26
N PHE A 2 -5.27 -11.56 -12.19
CA PHE A 2 -4.58 -11.68 -10.89
C PHE A 2 -4.58 -13.08 -10.25
N SER A 3 -5.63 -13.88 -10.47
CA SER A 3 -5.71 -15.25 -9.94
C SER A 3 -4.57 -16.18 -10.39
N VAL A 4 -4.09 -16.02 -11.63
CA VAL A 4 -3.00 -16.84 -12.19
C VAL A 4 -1.65 -16.43 -11.60
N ALA A 5 -1.37 -15.13 -11.53
CA ALA A 5 -0.18 -14.62 -10.86
C ALA A 5 -0.15 -15.04 -9.39
N HIS A 6 -1.32 -15.01 -8.74
CA HIS A 6 -1.49 -15.43 -7.36
C HIS A 6 -1.16 -16.92 -7.12
N SER A 7 -1.48 -17.81 -8.07
CA SER A 7 -1.14 -19.23 -7.95
C SER A 7 0.34 -19.50 -8.12
N LEU A 8 1.02 -18.73 -8.99
CA LEU A 8 2.45 -18.88 -9.24
C LEU A 8 3.32 -18.37 -8.09
N THR A 9 2.81 -17.43 -7.30
CA THR A 9 3.51 -16.79 -6.17
C THR A 9 2.97 -17.28 -4.82
N SER A 10 2.65 -18.57 -4.72
CA SER A 10 1.97 -19.18 -3.57
C SER A 10 2.91 -19.71 -2.48
N SER A 11 4.23 -19.61 -2.67
CA SER A 11 5.25 -19.97 -1.68
C SER A 11 6.27 -18.84 -1.48
N PRO A 12 6.98 -18.80 -0.34
CA PRO A 12 8.01 -17.79 -0.10
C PRO A 12 9.11 -17.81 -1.17
N ALA A 13 9.56 -19.00 -1.59
CA ALA A 13 10.60 -19.13 -2.62
C ALA A 13 10.15 -18.62 -3.99
N ALA A 14 8.90 -18.90 -4.37
CA ALA A 14 8.36 -18.39 -5.64
C ALA A 14 8.15 -16.88 -5.61
N LEU A 15 7.72 -16.33 -4.46
CA LEU A 15 7.57 -14.90 -4.26
C LEU A 15 8.91 -14.17 -4.28
N PHE A 16 9.92 -14.72 -3.62
CA PHE A 16 11.30 -14.23 -3.66
C PHE A 16 11.78 -14.13 -5.10
N LYS A 17 11.69 -15.23 -5.85
CA LYS A 17 12.10 -15.28 -7.26
C LYS A 17 11.37 -14.25 -8.12
N ALA A 18 10.04 -14.19 -8.02
CA ALA A 18 9.23 -13.22 -8.76
C ALA A 18 9.60 -11.76 -8.42
N THR A 19 9.91 -11.48 -7.15
CA THR A 19 10.32 -10.13 -6.72
C THR A 19 11.68 -9.77 -7.27
N THR A 20 12.66 -10.68 -7.21
CA THR A 20 13.99 -10.50 -7.80
C THR A 20 13.90 -10.25 -9.30
N ASP A 21 13.04 -10.99 -10.01
CA ASP A 21 12.84 -10.83 -11.45
C ASP A 21 12.27 -9.44 -11.79
N VAL A 22 11.22 -9.00 -11.07
CA VAL A 22 10.65 -7.66 -11.25
C VAL A 22 11.69 -6.55 -11.02
N ILE A 23 12.48 -6.64 -9.94
CA ILE A 23 13.51 -5.63 -9.65
C ILE A 23 14.60 -5.64 -10.73
N THR A 24 14.99 -6.82 -11.20
CA THR A 24 16.00 -6.98 -12.25
C THR A 24 15.54 -6.36 -13.57
N GLU A 25 14.29 -6.63 -13.98
CA GLU A 25 13.70 -6.06 -15.20
C GLU A 25 13.66 -4.53 -15.13
N PHE A 26 13.15 -3.95 -14.03
CA PHE A 26 13.16 -2.49 -13.87
C PHE A 26 14.57 -1.90 -13.87
N SER A 27 15.54 -2.58 -13.25
CA SER A 27 16.94 -2.14 -13.30
C SER A 27 17.51 -2.17 -14.71
N GLN A 28 17.13 -3.14 -15.55
CA GLN A 28 17.55 -3.23 -16.95
C GLN A 28 16.93 -2.14 -17.82
N ASP A 29 15.72 -1.71 -17.48
CA ASP A 29 15.05 -0.56 -18.09
C ASP A 29 15.62 0.80 -17.63
N GLY A 30 16.65 0.79 -16.79
CA GLY A 30 17.33 2.00 -16.30
C GLY A 30 16.62 2.69 -15.14
N VAL A 31 15.66 2.03 -14.48
CA VAL A 31 15.03 2.56 -13.27
C VAL A 31 16.04 2.57 -12.13
N VAL A 32 16.24 3.75 -11.52
CA VAL A 32 17.16 3.94 -10.39
C VAL A 32 16.46 3.98 -9.03
N TYR A 33 15.14 4.17 -9.01
CA TYR A 33 14.30 4.18 -7.81
C TYR A 33 12.96 3.50 -8.08
N LEU A 34 12.59 2.53 -7.23
CA LEU A 34 11.38 1.74 -7.38
C LEU A 34 10.65 1.62 -6.03
N GLU A 35 9.37 1.99 -6.00
CA GLU A 35 8.46 1.66 -4.90
C GLU A 35 7.63 0.44 -5.31
N LEU A 36 7.98 -0.72 -4.76
CA LEU A 36 7.17 -1.93 -4.90
C LEU A 36 5.95 -1.84 -3.99
N ARG A 37 4.80 -2.23 -4.53
CA ARG A 37 3.53 -2.31 -3.79
C ARG A 37 3.08 -3.76 -3.78
N SER A 38 2.71 -4.28 -2.62
CA SER A 38 2.22 -5.65 -2.54
C SER A 38 1.29 -5.90 -1.37
N THR A 39 0.19 -6.62 -1.61
CA THR A 39 -0.77 -7.06 -0.59
C THR A 39 -0.27 -8.35 0.06
N PRO A 40 0.03 -8.39 1.38
CA PRO A 40 0.42 -9.61 2.06
C PRO A 40 -0.67 -10.68 1.95
N ARG A 41 -0.29 -11.88 1.49
CA ARG A 41 -1.22 -13.00 1.36
C ARG A 41 -0.86 -14.16 2.27
N GLN A 42 -1.88 -14.73 2.88
CA GLN A 42 -1.78 -16.02 3.56
C GLN A 42 -2.16 -17.15 2.60
N VAL A 43 -1.29 -18.14 2.47
CA VAL A 43 -1.54 -19.39 1.76
C VAL A 43 -1.56 -20.51 2.81
N PRO A 44 -2.72 -21.15 3.06
CA PRO A 44 -2.86 -22.15 4.11
C PRO A 44 -1.78 -23.22 4.04
N ARG A 45 -1.11 -23.47 5.19
CA ARG A 45 -0.01 -24.45 5.35
C ARG A 45 1.27 -24.17 4.55
N THR A 46 1.35 -23.07 3.79
CA THR A 46 2.50 -22.78 2.93
C THR A 46 3.17 -21.45 3.28
N MET A 47 2.41 -20.39 3.51
CA MET A 47 2.97 -19.05 3.71
C MET A 47 2.05 -18.18 4.56
N THR A 48 2.60 -17.58 5.62
CA THR A 48 1.92 -16.53 6.40
C THR A 48 2.16 -15.15 5.77
N LYS A 49 1.35 -14.14 6.15
CA LYS A 49 1.58 -12.74 5.72
C LYS A 49 2.98 -12.23 6.13
N THR A 50 3.49 -12.65 7.29
CA THR A 50 4.84 -12.29 7.72
C THR A 50 5.90 -12.92 6.82
N GLN A 51 5.77 -14.21 6.50
CA GLN A 51 6.69 -14.89 5.57
C GLN A 51 6.62 -14.29 4.16
N TYR A 52 5.44 -13.86 3.73
CA TYR A 52 5.23 -13.16 2.47
C TYR A 52 6.08 -11.89 2.39
N ILE A 53 5.97 -11.02 3.40
CA ILE A 53 6.72 -9.76 3.43
C ILE A 53 8.22 -10.01 3.61
N GLN A 54 8.60 -10.99 4.44
CA GLN A 54 10.00 -11.34 4.60
C GLN A 54 10.64 -11.78 3.27
N ALA A 55 9.96 -12.61 2.48
CA ALA A 55 10.49 -13.04 1.18
C ALA A 55 10.69 -11.86 0.20
N ILE A 56 9.84 -10.85 0.24
CA ILE A 56 10.02 -9.62 -0.56
C ILE A 56 11.23 -8.82 -0.06
N ILE A 57 11.36 -8.65 1.26
CA ILE A 57 12.49 -7.93 1.88
C ILE A 57 13.80 -8.63 1.54
N ASP A 58 13.86 -9.96 1.63
CA ASP A 58 15.04 -10.75 1.31
C ASP A 58 15.44 -10.57 -0.16
N ALA A 59 14.47 -10.58 -1.08
CA ALA A 59 14.73 -10.32 -2.51
C ALA A 59 15.25 -8.90 -2.77
N ILE A 60 14.69 -7.89 -2.09
CA ILE A 60 15.18 -6.50 -2.14
C ILE A 60 16.62 -6.41 -1.63
N LEU A 61 16.93 -7.08 -0.52
CA LEU A 61 18.27 -7.09 0.07
C LEU A 61 19.29 -7.77 -0.85
N GLU A 62 18.92 -8.86 -1.51
CA GLU A 62 19.77 -9.53 -2.50
C GLU A 62 20.03 -8.62 -3.72
N CYS A 63 18.98 -8.05 -4.30
CA CYS A 63 19.09 -7.15 -5.46
C CYS A 63 19.94 -5.92 -5.15
N ARG A 64 19.86 -5.37 -3.94
CA ARG A 64 20.67 -4.22 -3.52
C ARG A 64 22.18 -4.48 -3.59
N GLN A 65 22.62 -5.73 -3.49
CA GLN A 65 24.04 -6.09 -3.54
C GLN A 65 24.58 -6.14 -4.97
N THR A 66 23.72 -6.38 -5.96
CA THR A 66 24.12 -6.70 -7.33
C THR A 66 23.64 -5.68 -8.37
N LEU A 67 22.58 -4.92 -8.06
CA LEU A 67 21.92 -4.00 -8.97
C LEU A 67 22.02 -2.55 -8.46
N ASN A 68 22.11 -1.60 -9.39
CA ASN A 68 22.16 -0.16 -9.09
C ASN A 68 20.75 0.45 -9.09
N ILE A 69 19.86 -0.06 -8.24
CA ILE A 69 18.47 0.39 -8.09
C ILE A 69 18.10 0.50 -6.61
N LEU A 70 17.52 1.63 -6.21
CA LEU A 70 17.00 1.83 -4.86
C LEU A 70 15.55 1.37 -4.79
N VAL A 71 15.30 0.27 -4.08
CA VAL A 71 13.95 -0.30 -3.93
C VAL A 71 13.40 -0.03 -2.53
N LYS A 72 12.15 0.44 -2.46
CA LYS A 72 11.34 0.60 -1.26
C LYS A 72 10.05 -0.22 -1.38
N LEU A 73 9.44 -0.56 -0.24
CA LEU A 73 8.22 -1.34 -0.16
C LEU A 73 7.11 -0.52 0.50
N LEU A 74 5.98 -0.42 -0.20
CA LEU A 74 4.69 -0.03 0.34
C LEU A 74 3.83 -1.28 0.51
N VAL A 75 3.34 -1.53 1.71
CA VAL A 75 2.49 -2.69 1.98
C VAL A 75 1.03 -2.33 1.71
N SER A 76 0.40 -3.08 0.82
CA SER A 76 -0.95 -2.77 0.35
C SER A 76 -2.02 -3.38 1.24
N ILE A 77 -3.01 -2.56 1.58
CA ILE A 77 -4.30 -2.94 2.14
C ILE A 77 -5.27 -3.11 0.97
N ASP A 78 -5.88 -4.28 0.84
CA ASP A 78 -6.93 -4.56 -0.14
C ASP A 78 -8.29 -4.24 0.47
N ARG A 79 -8.96 -3.19 -0.03
CA ARG A 79 -10.23 -2.72 0.55
C ARG A 79 -11.32 -3.79 0.60
N ARG A 80 -11.27 -4.83 -0.23
CA ARG A 80 -12.24 -5.95 -0.18
C ARG A 80 -12.20 -6.72 1.15
N GLN A 81 -11.04 -6.75 1.80
CA GLN A 81 -10.80 -7.54 3.01
C GLN A 81 -11.38 -6.87 4.28
N GLY A 82 -11.74 -5.58 4.19
CA GLY A 82 -12.40 -4.82 5.26
C GLY A 82 -11.47 -4.37 6.38
N GLN A 83 -12.03 -3.64 7.34
CA GLN A 83 -11.30 -2.92 8.39
C GLN A 83 -10.37 -3.82 9.22
N LYS A 84 -10.85 -4.98 9.69
CA LYS A 84 -10.06 -5.85 10.56
C LYS A 84 -8.76 -6.33 9.90
N GLU A 85 -8.84 -6.70 8.64
CA GLU A 85 -7.67 -7.14 7.86
C GLU A 85 -6.71 -5.97 7.59
N ALA A 86 -7.23 -4.75 7.47
CA ALA A 86 -6.43 -3.53 7.37
C ALA A 86 -5.66 -3.25 8.68
N GLU A 87 -6.31 -3.38 9.84
CA GLU A 87 -5.68 -3.25 11.17
C GLU A 87 -4.57 -4.31 11.37
N GLU A 88 -4.84 -5.57 11.05
CA GLU A 88 -3.84 -6.64 11.11
C GLU A 88 -2.64 -6.38 10.18
N THR A 89 -2.90 -5.79 9.01
CA THR A 89 -1.86 -5.41 8.05
C THR A 89 -1.04 -4.24 8.60
N LEU A 90 -1.67 -3.25 9.23
CA LEU A 90 -0.97 -2.13 9.88
C LEU A 90 -0.03 -2.62 10.98
N ASP A 91 -0.50 -3.50 11.86
CA ASP A 91 0.31 -4.12 12.91
C ASP A 91 1.52 -4.87 12.35
N LEU A 92 1.34 -5.60 11.25
CA LEU A 92 2.44 -6.27 10.55
C LEU A 92 3.45 -5.24 10.04
N VAL A 93 2.98 -4.16 9.41
CA VAL A 93 3.83 -3.11 8.84
C VAL A 93 4.64 -2.40 9.92
N PHE A 94 4.07 -2.10 11.08
CA PHE A 94 4.83 -1.55 12.20
C PHE A 94 5.96 -2.47 12.65
N LYS A 95 5.70 -3.78 12.72
CA LYS A 95 6.73 -4.76 13.10
C LYS A 95 7.86 -4.81 12.08
N VAL A 96 7.53 -4.92 10.79
CA VAL A 96 8.56 -5.05 9.74
C VAL A 96 9.29 -3.73 9.45
N ASN A 97 8.61 -2.58 9.53
CA ASN A 97 9.23 -1.26 9.42
C ASN A 97 10.23 -1.03 10.55
N LYS A 98 9.92 -1.43 11.79
CA LYS A 98 10.87 -1.31 12.90
C LYS A 98 12.16 -2.09 12.65
N MET A 99 12.09 -3.23 11.97
CA MET A 99 13.25 -4.07 11.62
C MET A 99 13.97 -3.59 10.36
N HIS A 100 13.23 -3.04 9.39
CA HIS A 100 13.74 -2.62 8.08
C HIS A 100 13.20 -1.23 7.68
N PRO A 101 13.52 -0.17 8.45
CA PRO A 101 12.91 1.15 8.27
C PRO A 101 13.33 1.83 6.97
N ASP A 102 14.44 1.39 6.38
CA ASP A 102 14.93 1.85 5.09
C ASP A 102 14.30 1.11 3.91
N ILE A 103 13.62 -0.02 4.12
CA ILE A 103 12.98 -0.80 3.03
C ILE A 103 11.47 -0.60 3.07
N VAL A 104 10.82 -0.86 4.20
CA VAL A 104 9.37 -0.77 4.34
C VAL A 104 9.03 0.67 4.73
N VAL A 105 8.53 1.48 3.81
CA VAL A 105 8.41 2.94 4.02
C VAL A 105 6.97 3.42 4.18
N GLY A 106 5.99 2.59 3.87
CA GLY A 106 4.61 3.04 3.89
C GLY A 106 3.55 2.01 3.57
N LEU A 107 2.34 2.53 3.39
CA LEU A 107 1.14 1.79 3.02
C LEU A 107 0.61 2.21 1.66
N ASP A 108 -0.11 1.28 1.06
CA ASP A 108 -0.96 1.49 -0.08
C ASP A 108 -2.41 1.10 0.29
N LEU A 109 -3.41 1.92 -0.05
CA LEU A 109 -4.81 1.49 -0.08
C LEU A 109 -5.26 1.27 -1.52
N SER A 110 -5.55 0.01 -1.87
CA SER A 110 -5.92 -0.42 -3.23
C SER A 110 -7.05 -1.47 -3.19
N GLY A 111 -7.10 -2.39 -4.17
CA GLY A 111 -8.22 -3.33 -4.33
C GLY A 111 -9.41 -2.75 -5.12
N ASP A 112 -10.51 -3.50 -5.17
CA ASP A 112 -11.68 -3.18 -6.00
C ASP A 112 -12.37 -1.88 -5.52
N PRO A 113 -12.39 -0.81 -6.34
CA PRO A 113 -12.92 0.49 -5.95
C PRO A 113 -14.43 0.57 -5.79
N SER A 114 -15.17 -0.45 -6.23
CA SER A 114 -16.63 -0.53 -6.04
C SER A 114 -17.04 -1.08 -4.67
N GLN A 115 -16.07 -1.51 -3.86
CA GLN A 115 -16.30 -2.22 -2.61
C GLN A 115 -15.94 -1.34 -1.41
N ARG A 116 -16.89 -1.25 -0.46
CA ARG A 116 -16.80 -0.57 0.86
C ARG A 116 -16.60 0.96 0.82
N ASP A 117 -17.03 1.62 1.88
CA ASP A 117 -16.83 3.06 2.09
C ASP A 117 -15.36 3.30 2.48
N PHE A 118 -14.72 4.31 1.88
CA PHE A 118 -13.37 4.73 2.23
C PHE A 118 -13.23 5.08 3.72
N MET A 119 -14.29 5.65 4.32
CA MET A 119 -14.29 6.07 5.71
C MET A 119 -14.05 4.90 6.68
N GLU A 120 -14.30 3.66 6.26
CA GLU A 120 -13.98 2.43 7.01
C GLU A 120 -12.47 2.32 7.33
N PHE A 121 -11.60 2.91 6.50
CA PHE A 121 -10.14 2.82 6.65
C PHE A 121 -9.51 4.07 7.29
N SER A 122 -10.31 5.08 7.64
CA SER A 122 -9.82 6.36 8.17
C SER A 122 -8.99 6.22 9.44
N SER A 123 -9.38 5.33 10.36
CA SER A 123 -8.64 5.04 11.60
C SER A 123 -7.25 4.46 11.31
N VAL A 124 -7.18 3.46 10.43
CA VAL A 124 -5.93 2.79 10.02
C VAL A 124 -4.99 3.77 9.34
N LEU A 125 -5.50 4.61 8.43
CA LEU A 125 -4.71 5.62 7.73
C LEU A 125 -4.21 6.72 8.69
N ALA A 126 -5.06 7.18 9.61
CA ALA A 126 -4.68 8.16 10.63
C ALA A 126 -3.57 7.61 11.55
N GLU A 127 -3.67 6.35 11.96
CA GLU A 127 -2.67 5.70 12.80
C GLU A 127 -1.34 5.51 12.07
N ALA A 128 -1.38 5.04 10.81
CA ALA A 128 -0.19 4.93 9.97
C ALA A 128 0.54 6.28 9.80
N ARG A 129 -0.23 7.35 9.56
CA ARG A 129 0.28 8.73 9.48
C ARG A 129 0.93 9.17 10.78
N ARG A 130 0.30 8.91 11.93
CA ARG A 130 0.86 9.24 13.27
C ARG A 130 2.15 8.50 13.56
N TYR A 131 2.29 7.27 13.08
CA TYR A 131 3.54 6.50 13.16
C TYR A 131 4.65 7.08 12.26
N GLY A 132 4.28 7.84 11.23
CA GLY A 132 5.22 8.44 10.27
C GLY A 132 5.40 7.63 8.98
N LEU A 133 4.55 6.62 8.74
CA LEU A 133 4.53 5.89 7.46
C LEU A 133 4.08 6.80 6.32
N LYS A 134 4.66 6.60 5.13
CA LYS A 134 4.14 7.21 3.89
C LYS A 134 2.88 6.48 3.44
N MET A 135 2.04 7.15 2.67
CA MET A 135 0.78 6.57 2.20
C MET A 135 0.57 6.90 0.73
N SER A 136 0.06 5.92 -0.01
CA SER A 136 -0.48 6.09 -1.36
C SER A 136 -1.89 5.50 -1.39
N ILE A 137 -2.82 6.21 -2.01
CA ILE A 137 -4.24 5.83 -2.01
C ILE A 137 -4.72 5.81 -3.46
N HIS A 138 -5.28 4.69 -3.88
CA HIS A 138 -6.01 4.60 -5.14
C HIS A 138 -7.33 5.39 -5.03
N CYS A 139 -7.49 6.41 -5.87
CA CYS A 139 -8.67 7.28 -5.88
C CYS A 139 -9.20 7.48 -7.31
N ALA A 140 -10.50 7.77 -7.42
CA ALA A 140 -11.18 8.08 -8.70
C ALA A 140 -11.00 7.03 -9.82
N GLU A 141 -10.92 5.74 -9.47
CA GLU A 141 -10.72 4.64 -10.45
C GLU A 141 -11.98 4.29 -11.26
N VAL A 142 -13.17 4.59 -10.73
CA VAL A 142 -14.47 4.33 -11.38
C VAL A 142 -15.30 5.61 -11.41
N GLY A 143 -16.21 5.71 -12.39
CA GLY A 143 -17.10 6.86 -12.52
C GLY A 143 -18.03 7.03 -11.32
N PHE A 144 -18.42 8.28 -11.06
CA PHE A 144 -19.24 8.74 -9.92
C PHE A 144 -20.57 8.00 -9.68
N ASN A 145 -21.05 7.22 -10.66
CA ASN A 145 -22.34 6.54 -10.60
C ASN A 145 -22.38 5.33 -9.65
N TYR A 146 -21.24 4.89 -9.09
CA TYR A 146 -21.17 3.74 -8.19
C TYR A 146 -21.16 4.09 -6.70
N CYS A 147 -21.14 5.37 -6.32
CA CYS A 147 -21.29 5.77 -4.92
C CYS A 147 -21.98 7.14 -4.78
N LEU A 148 -23.30 7.18 -5.00
CA LEU A 148 -24.09 8.42 -4.98
C LEU A 148 -24.51 8.87 -3.57
N SER A 149 -24.13 8.16 -2.49
CA SER A 149 -24.47 8.56 -1.11
C SER A 149 -23.32 9.16 -0.30
N GLU A 150 -22.09 9.21 -0.82
CA GLU A 150 -20.90 9.38 0.04
C GLU A 150 -20.09 10.67 -0.17
N TRP A 151 -20.49 11.55 -1.08
CA TRP A 151 -19.73 12.79 -1.37
C TRP A 151 -20.52 14.03 -0.94
N SER A 152 -20.89 14.11 0.34
CA SER A 152 -21.25 15.41 0.94
C SER A 152 -19.97 16.25 1.12
N ASN A 153 -20.08 17.57 1.03
CA ASN A 153 -18.94 18.49 1.18
C ASN A 153 -18.15 18.26 2.48
N GLU A 154 -18.80 17.77 3.55
CA GLU A 154 -18.16 17.46 4.83
C GLU A 154 -17.21 16.26 4.75
N ARG A 155 -17.59 15.17 4.06
CA ARG A 155 -16.72 13.98 3.93
C ARG A 155 -15.52 14.22 3.03
N LEU A 156 -15.66 15.10 2.04
CA LEU A 156 -14.51 15.55 1.23
C LEU A 156 -13.47 16.22 2.12
N VAL A 157 -13.88 17.10 3.04
CA VAL A 157 -12.96 17.77 3.96
C VAL A 157 -12.24 16.76 4.88
N ASP A 158 -12.94 15.75 5.38
CA ASP A 158 -12.32 14.68 6.18
C ASP A 158 -11.34 13.84 5.36
N TYR A 159 -11.72 13.48 4.13
CA TYR A 159 -10.86 12.78 3.16
C TYR A 159 -9.58 13.58 2.86
N TRP A 160 -9.71 14.88 2.60
CA TRP A 160 -8.58 15.77 2.32
C TRP A 160 -7.70 15.96 3.56
N SER A 161 -8.29 16.06 4.77
CA SER A 161 -7.52 16.15 6.01
C SER A 161 -6.65 14.91 6.28
N LEU A 162 -7.11 13.74 5.83
CA LEU A 162 -6.38 12.47 5.94
C LEU A 162 -5.27 12.31 4.90
N ILE A 163 -5.27 13.10 3.83
CA ILE A 163 -4.33 13.00 2.71
C ILE A 163 -3.34 14.17 2.70
N GLU A 164 -3.72 15.36 3.14
CA GLU A 164 -2.86 16.55 3.07
C GLU A 164 -1.58 16.41 3.89
N CYS A 165 -0.47 16.82 3.27
CA CYS A 165 0.88 16.82 3.86
C CYS A 165 1.27 18.28 4.19
N ASN A 166 0.86 18.76 5.37
CA ASN A 166 1.17 20.05 6.04
C ASN A 166 1.13 21.40 5.27
N ASP A 167 0.45 22.35 5.93
CA ASP A 167 0.46 23.83 5.95
C ASP A 167 0.27 24.70 4.70
N LYS A 168 0.49 24.23 3.46
CA LYS A 168 0.31 25.14 2.29
C LYS A 168 -1.02 24.99 1.54
N THR A 169 -1.80 23.97 1.84
CA THR A 169 -3.10 23.67 1.20
C THR A 169 -4.30 24.22 1.98
N SER A 170 -4.11 24.63 3.24
CA SER A 170 -5.19 25.14 4.09
C SER A 170 -5.92 26.36 3.48
N SER A 171 -5.23 27.21 2.71
CA SER A 171 -5.85 28.37 2.06
C SER A 171 -6.76 28.02 0.87
N LEU A 172 -6.55 26.87 0.23
CA LEU A 172 -7.43 26.37 -0.84
C LEU A 172 -8.71 25.75 -0.27
N LEU A 173 -8.62 25.07 0.88
CA LEU A 173 -9.79 24.49 1.56
C LEU A 173 -10.72 25.56 2.15
N GLU A 174 -10.19 26.69 2.64
CA GLU A 174 -11.03 27.81 3.11
C GLU A 174 -11.86 28.43 1.99
N SER A 175 -11.36 28.43 0.75
CA SER A 175 -12.12 28.90 -0.41
C SER A 175 -13.28 27.98 -0.78
N TYR A 176 -13.14 26.67 -0.53
CA TYR A 176 -14.18 25.66 -0.75
C TYR A 176 -15.23 25.58 0.36
N ARG A 177 -14.87 25.93 1.61
CA ARG A 177 -15.82 26.00 2.75
C ARG A 177 -16.81 27.16 2.66
N MET A 178 -16.56 28.15 1.79
CA MET A 178 -17.35 29.38 1.65
C MET A 178 -18.30 29.36 0.43
N GLN A 179 -18.47 28.21 -0.25
CA GLN A 179 -19.44 28.00 -1.32
C GLN A 179 -20.45 26.92 -0.92
#